data_AF-A0A1S1STQ8-F1
#
_entry.id   AF-A0A1S1STQ8-F1
#
_cell.length_a   1.000
_cell.length_b   1.000
_cell.length_c   1.000
_cell.angle_alpha   90.00
_cell.angle_beta   90.00
_cell.angle_gamma   90.00
#
_symmetry.space_group_name_H-M   'P 1'
#
loop_
_entity.id
_entity.type
_entity.pdbx_description
1 polymer ?
#
loop_
_entity_poly.entity_id
_entity_poly.type
_entity_poly.pdbx_seq_one_letter_code
_entity_poly.pdbx_strand_id
1 'polypeptide(L)'
;MPAPDDVARQTRWRAGMRSAVLKVAAFTAIGAVLPALFIDFLPRDFTAETRLKIEAADADDKSISEAAANLRSKAHLDHLIRELDLGRGSEFAVDRSSVFRLVLDIVSGQETTVGKAEAGIRRRLAEAIAVRYDPAPGEVSISVTADRADEAARIANALGGMLRAEMAATGLRRADPVLENLRQAFEKAQADLSGFLAGVDGARLAQLRRADGEERALAAQVSGTEAELAGLGRKLGQASEMTLADVLEKQLPNSLEFTALDYQRQRLVEAKLTVDQLSAELGPRHPRLLAAQAAVDSVRSDIGKALERLKASLKDQEAATAKRLAELKARQQKTSPDKHMVEIGTRLAALEGDAEETRSRYLEAMRRSKTASTPAPAAAVVVSAANAGKAQPLGPSSLMLAGIGGAAGFALGSALAYFTRRRPEDIDIDALLENEDLLAVENIGETSEEPPLEVEIAPSHSAEEEAVPTPLHELAANDTPFGDRIRAMLMANRIPERDADLPPLVAAAIAKQRTKVAGRQEEALELRRDMAELRERVQSYAARRAASGR
;
A
#
# COMPACT_ATOMS: atom_id res chain seq x y z
N MET A 1 20.89 93.84 53.46
CA MET A 1 21.22 93.91 52.02
C MET A 1 22.13 92.74 51.68
N PRO A 2 21.70 91.71 50.94
CA PRO A 2 22.59 90.68 50.42
C PRO A 2 23.19 91.08 49.07
N ALA A 3 24.40 90.59 48.80
CA ALA A 3 25.32 90.99 47.74
C ALA A 3 24.90 90.56 46.31
N PRO A 4 25.34 91.28 45.26
CA PRO A 4 24.91 91.08 43.87
C PRO A 4 25.45 89.81 43.17
N ASP A 5 26.32 89.02 43.80
CA ASP A 5 27.00 87.89 43.14
C ASP A 5 26.22 86.57 43.11
N ASP A 6 25.11 86.47 43.86
CA ASP A 6 24.28 85.25 43.89
C ASP A 6 23.29 85.16 42.73
N VAL A 7 22.88 86.30 42.15
CA VAL A 7 21.90 86.32 41.05
C VAL A 7 22.54 85.88 39.72
N ALA A 8 23.83 86.18 39.51
CA ALA A 8 24.56 85.80 38.30
C ALA A 8 24.93 84.30 38.27
N ARG A 9 25.16 83.67 39.42
CA ARG A 9 25.38 82.22 39.52
C ARG A 9 24.09 81.41 39.37
N GLN A 10 22.97 81.88 39.95
CA GLN A 10 21.68 81.20 39.79
C GLN A 10 21.15 81.24 38.35
N THR A 11 21.37 82.34 37.62
CA THR A 11 20.93 82.45 36.21
C THR A 11 21.74 81.57 35.26
N ARG A 12 23.06 81.48 35.42
CA ARG A 12 23.93 80.56 34.63
C ARG A 12 23.65 79.08 34.94
N TRP A 13 23.36 78.74 36.19
CA TRP A 13 23.03 77.36 36.57
C TRP A 13 21.66 76.93 36.02
N ARG A 14 20.66 77.82 36.06
CA ARG A 14 19.33 77.58 35.45
C ARG A 14 19.39 77.48 33.92
N ALA A 15 20.25 78.27 33.25
CA ALA A 15 20.42 78.19 31.80
C ALA A 15 21.10 76.88 31.35
N GLY A 16 22.14 76.44 32.06
CA GLY A 16 22.81 75.16 31.80
C GLY A 16 21.88 73.95 31.99
N MET A 17 21.10 73.94 33.08
CA MET A 17 20.13 72.87 33.36
C MET A 17 19.01 72.81 32.32
N ARG A 18 18.49 73.97 31.86
CA ARG A 18 17.48 74.01 30.81
C ARG A 18 18.00 73.46 29.47
N SER A 19 19.25 73.77 29.13
CA SER A 19 19.87 73.25 27.89
C SER A 19 20.13 71.74 27.96
N ALA A 20 20.52 71.21 29.12
CA ALA A 20 20.71 69.78 29.34
C ALA A 20 19.39 69.01 29.25
N VAL A 21 18.33 69.52 29.91
CA VAL A 21 16.99 68.92 29.84
C VAL A 21 16.45 68.93 28.41
N LEU A 22 16.67 70.01 27.65
CA LEU A 22 16.23 70.10 26.26
C LEU A 22 16.96 69.10 25.34
N LYS A 23 18.27 68.89 25.55
CA LYS A 23 19.06 67.90 24.79
C LYS A 23 18.60 66.47 25.11
N VAL A 24 18.41 66.13 26.39
CA VAL A 24 17.90 64.81 26.80
C VAL A 24 16.52 64.58 26.19
N ALA A 25 15.61 65.54 26.29
CA ALA A 25 14.27 65.44 25.71
C ALA A 25 14.30 65.26 24.19
N ALA A 26 15.19 65.97 23.48
CA ALA A 26 15.36 65.84 22.04
C ALA A 26 15.88 64.44 21.65
N PHE A 27 16.89 63.91 22.35
CA PHE A 27 17.41 62.57 22.07
C PHE A 27 16.44 61.44 22.44
N THR A 28 15.67 61.60 23.51
CA THR A 28 14.58 60.66 23.86
C THR A 28 13.47 60.69 22.81
N ALA A 29 13.07 61.87 22.32
CA ALA A 29 12.08 62.00 21.26
C ALA A 29 12.58 61.38 19.95
N ILE A 30 13.83 61.64 19.57
CA ILE A 30 14.45 61.03 18.38
C ILE A 30 14.56 59.51 18.53
N GLY A 31 14.98 59.02 19.70
CA GLY A 31 15.06 57.59 20.00
C GLY A 31 13.70 56.89 19.99
N ALA A 32 12.62 57.55 20.39
CA ALA A 32 11.26 57.00 20.34
C ALA A 32 10.67 56.98 18.92
N VAL A 33 11.07 57.93 18.06
CA VAL A 33 10.53 58.07 16.69
C VAL A 33 11.35 57.30 15.66
N LEU A 34 12.67 57.14 15.86
CA LEU A 34 13.56 56.39 14.97
C LEU A 34 13.04 54.97 14.64
N PRO A 35 12.59 54.15 15.61
CA PRO A 35 12.06 52.83 15.33
C PRO A 35 10.82 52.84 14.42
N ALA A 36 10.02 53.90 14.46
CA ALA A 36 8.83 54.04 13.61
C ALA A 36 9.20 54.28 12.13
N LEU A 37 10.35 54.89 11.85
CA LEU A 37 10.85 55.08 10.47
C LEU A 37 11.42 53.79 9.87
N PHE A 38 11.86 52.84 10.71
CA PHE A 38 12.40 51.55 10.30
C PHE A 38 11.42 50.38 10.49
N ILE A 39 10.18 50.65 10.91
CA ILE A 39 9.17 49.61 11.20
C ILE A 39 8.67 48.87 9.95
N ASP A 40 8.91 49.45 8.78
CA ASP A 40 8.64 48.82 7.48
C ASP A 40 9.81 47.95 6.97
N PHE A 41 10.97 48.03 7.64
CA PHE A 41 12.15 47.20 7.36
C PHE A 41 12.31 46.02 8.32
N LEU A 42 11.48 45.93 9.37
CA LEU A 42 11.47 44.75 10.24
C LEU A 42 10.69 43.61 9.58
N PRO A 43 11.18 42.36 9.61
CA PRO A 43 10.42 41.20 9.14
C PRO A 43 9.13 41.10 9.95
N ARG A 44 8.00 40.95 9.24
CA ARG A 44 6.68 40.73 9.85
C ARG A 44 6.26 39.31 9.51
N ASP A 45 6.31 38.45 10.50
CA ASP A 45 5.82 37.08 10.36
C ASP A 45 4.31 37.10 10.57
N PHE A 46 3.56 36.41 9.71
CA PHE A 46 2.12 36.24 9.81
C PHE A 46 1.80 34.80 10.19
N THR A 47 0.98 34.65 11.24
CA THR A 47 0.48 33.33 11.63
C THR A 47 -0.95 33.13 11.13
N ALA A 48 -1.19 32.03 10.43
CA ALA A 48 -2.53 31.63 9.97
C ALA A 48 -2.94 30.30 10.62
N GLU A 49 -4.16 30.24 11.14
CA GLU A 49 -4.69 29.08 11.87
C GLU A 49 -5.88 28.47 11.12
N THR A 50 -5.85 27.16 10.91
CA THR A 50 -6.97 26.34 10.42
C THR A 50 -7.42 25.42 11.54
N ARG A 51 -8.72 25.41 11.86
CA ARG A 51 -9.27 24.52 12.89
C ARG A 51 -10.24 23.51 12.32
N LEU A 52 -10.06 22.26 12.74
CA LEU A 52 -10.85 21.10 12.32
C LEU A 52 -11.47 20.48 13.56
N LYS A 53 -12.80 20.30 13.54
CA LYS A 53 -13.50 19.54 14.58
C LYS A 53 -13.66 18.11 14.14
N ILE A 54 -13.29 17.20 15.03
CA ILE A 54 -13.41 15.78 14.83
C ILE A 54 -14.79 15.36 15.36
N GLU A 55 -15.66 14.89 14.47
CA GLU A 55 -17.02 14.42 14.84
C GLU A 55 -17.05 12.94 15.25
N ALA A 56 -15.89 12.27 15.24
CA ALA A 56 -15.77 10.90 15.71
C ALA A 56 -15.81 10.86 17.24
N ALA A 57 -17.00 10.64 17.81
CA ALA A 57 -17.26 10.54 19.25
C ALA A 57 -16.46 9.43 19.98
N ASP A 58 -15.82 8.52 19.24
CA ASP A 58 -15.06 7.36 19.76
C ASP A 58 -13.65 7.25 19.17
N ALA A 59 -13.08 8.36 18.69
CA ALA A 59 -11.71 8.35 18.15
C ALA A 59 -10.67 8.21 19.28
N ASP A 60 -9.78 7.21 19.16
CA ASP A 60 -8.68 7.03 20.12
C ASP A 60 -7.69 8.19 19.98
N ASP A 61 -7.52 8.99 21.05
CA ASP A 61 -6.68 10.19 21.08
C ASP A 61 -5.26 9.93 20.55
N LYS A 62 -4.75 8.71 20.73
CA LYS A 62 -3.44 8.28 20.21
C LYS A 62 -3.39 8.29 18.69
N SER A 63 -4.41 7.74 18.03
CA SER A 63 -4.49 7.68 16.57
C SER A 63 -4.59 9.07 15.92
N ILE A 64 -5.24 10.02 16.61
CA ILE A 64 -5.34 11.42 16.17
C ILE A 64 -3.97 12.10 16.28
N SER A 65 -3.25 11.85 17.38
CA SER A 65 -1.91 12.41 17.60
C SER A 65 -0.87 11.85 16.61
N GLU A 66 -1.00 10.57 16.25
CA GLU A 66 -0.15 9.90 15.26
C GLU A 66 -0.43 10.42 13.85
N ALA A 67 -1.70 10.58 13.46
CA ALA A 67 -2.08 11.20 12.19
C ALA A 67 -1.58 12.66 12.12
N ALA A 68 -1.72 13.44 13.20
CA ALA A 68 -1.19 14.80 13.28
C ALA A 68 0.35 14.85 13.17
N ALA A 69 1.07 13.88 13.76
CA ALA A 69 2.51 13.76 13.64
C ALA A 69 2.95 13.36 12.21
N ASN A 70 2.17 12.51 11.54
CA ASN A 70 2.42 12.08 10.16
C ASN A 70 2.34 13.22 9.14
N LEU A 71 1.57 14.29 9.41
CA LEU A 71 1.53 15.48 8.55
C LEU A 71 2.92 16.15 8.39
N ARG A 72 3.80 16.02 9.38
CA ARG A 72 5.18 16.53 9.33
C ARG A 72 6.17 15.56 8.69
N SER A 73 5.71 14.40 8.23
CA SER A 73 6.58 13.42 7.57
C SER A 73 7.15 13.95 6.26
N LYS A 74 8.34 13.46 5.91
CA LYS A 74 9.07 13.86 4.70
C LYS A 74 8.20 13.82 3.44
N ALA A 75 7.39 12.78 3.28
CA ALA A 75 6.55 12.59 2.10
C ALA A 75 5.45 13.66 1.95
N HIS A 76 4.80 14.04 3.06
CA HIS A 76 3.75 15.06 3.05
C HIS A 76 4.31 16.46 2.83
N LEU A 77 5.46 16.78 3.44
CA LEU A 77 6.15 18.03 3.18
C LEU A 77 6.63 18.14 1.73
N ASP A 78 7.15 17.04 1.14
CA ASP A 78 7.55 17.00 -0.27
C ASP A 78 6.33 17.08 -1.22
N HIS A 79 5.16 16.63 -0.80
CA HIS A 79 3.90 16.83 -1.53
C HIS A 79 3.50 18.31 -1.51
N LEU A 80 3.47 18.94 -0.33
CA LEU A 80 3.15 20.36 -0.17
C LEU A 80 4.08 21.27 -0.96
N ILE A 81 5.39 21.01 -0.92
CA ILE A 81 6.39 21.81 -1.64
C ILE A 81 6.11 21.80 -3.16
N ARG A 82 5.68 20.65 -3.70
CA ARG A 82 5.36 20.50 -5.12
C ARG A 82 3.97 21.03 -5.47
N GLU A 83 2.98 20.79 -4.62
CA GLU A 83 1.58 21.17 -4.85
C GLU A 83 1.38 22.68 -4.77
N LEU A 84 2.08 23.34 -3.84
CA LEU A 84 2.01 24.79 -3.64
C LEU A 84 3.14 25.54 -4.38
N ASP A 85 3.95 24.84 -5.19
CA ASP A 85 5.14 25.35 -5.89
C ASP A 85 6.03 26.24 -5.01
N LEU A 86 6.29 25.80 -3.77
CA LEU A 86 7.05 26.56 -2.77
C LEU A 86 8.53 26.78 -3.13
N GLY A 87 8.97 26.34 -4.33
CA GLY A 87 10.31 26.54 -4.85
C GLY A 87 10.47 27.77 -5.76
N ARG A 88 9.40 28.34 -6.32
CA ARG A 88 9.48 29.52 -7.21
C ARG A 88 8.68 30.69 -6.64
N GLY A 89 9.39 31.67 -6.08
CA GLY A 89 8.78 32.90 -5.57
C GLY A 89 8.18 32.80 -4.16
N SER A 90 8.43 31.69 -3.46
CA SER A 90 8.08 31.48 -2.05
C SER A 90 9.24 31.90 -1.14
N GLU A 91 8.93 32.47 0.01
CA GLU A 91 9.91 32.85 1.03
C GLU A 91 10.72 31.66 1.59
N PHE A 92 10.19 30.45 1.44
CA PHE A 92 10.89 29.23 1.86
C PHE A 92 12.02 28.85 0.89
N ALA A 93 12.01 29.33 -0.36
CA ALA A 93 12.85 28.90 -1.48
C ALA A 93 14.28 29.48 -1.56
N VAL A 94 14.66 30.39 -0.64
CA VAL A 94 15.94 31.16 -0.54
C VAL A 94 15.74 32.67 -0.73
N ASP A 95 16.38 33.40 0.18
CA ASP A 95 16.32 34.84 0.44
C ASP A 95 17.22 35.67 -0.49
N ARG A 96 16.90 36.97 -0.62
CA ARG A 96 17.41 38.01 -1.54
C ARG A 96 18.91 38.36 -1.41
N SER A 97 19.72 37.59 -0.69
CA SER A 97 21.10 37.95 -0.33
C SER A 97 22.21 37.15 -1.04
N SER A 98 21.92 36.18 -1.92
CA SER A 98 22.93 35.19 -2.32
C SER A 98 23.44 35.21 -3.77
N VAL A 99 23.34 36.33 -4.51
CA VAL A 99 24.09 36.42 -5.79
C VAL A 99 25.61 36.36 -5.51
N PHE A 100 26.06 36.98 -4.42
CA PHE A 100 27.46 36.93 -3.99
C PHE A 100 27.90 35.56 -3.47
N ARG A 101 26.98 34.75 -2.94
CA ARG A 101 27.29 33.39 -2.46
C ARG A 101 27.32 32.36 -3.59
N LEU A 102 26.56 32.56 -4.66
CA LEU A 102 26.65 31.74 -5.88
C LEU A 102 28.04 31.91 -6.54
N VAL A 103 28.56 33.15 -6.57
CA VAL A 103 29.92 33.44 -7.06
C VAL A 103 30.98 32.84 -6.14
N LEU A 104 30.75 32.84 -4.82
CA LEU A 104 31.68 32.23 -3.86
C LEU A 104 31.62 30.69 -3.86
N ASP A 105 30.47 30.07 -4.14
CA ASP A 105 30.32 28.60 -4.30
C ASP A 105 30.95 28.10 -5.60
N ILE A 106 30.86 28.88 -6.69
CA ILE A 106 31.55 28.58 -7.96
C ILE A 106 33.08 28.70 -7.80
N VAL A 107 33.56 29.62 -6.96
CA VAL A 107 34.99 29.79 -6.65
C VAL A 107 35.49 28.78 -5.61
N SER A 108 34.65 28.31 -4.69
CA SER A 108 35.02 27.36 -3.63
C SER A 108 34.73 25.89 -3.96
N GLY A 109 34.10 25.60 -5.11
CA GLY A 109 33.87 24.23 -5.59
C GLY A 109 32.81 23.45 -4.80
N GLN A 110 31.95 24.13 -4.04
CA GLN A 110 30.85 23.49 -3.32
C GLN A 110 29.60 23.47 -4.20
N GLU A 111 29.35 22.37 -4.90
CA GLU A 111 28.06 22.14 -5.55
C GLU A 111 26.96 22.00 -4.48
N THR A 112 26.10 23.02 -4.35
CA THR A 112 24.83 22.89 -3.66
C THR A 112 23.88 22.11 -4.56
N THR A 113 23.89 20.78 -4.43
CA THR A 113 22.97 19.90 -5.16
C THR A 113 21.51 20.27 -4.84
N VAL A 114 20.61 20.14 -5.82
CA VAL A 114 19.16 20.43 -5.68
C VAL A 114 18.56 19.77 -4.42
N GLY A 115 19.05 18.58 -4.06
CA GLY A 115 18.63 17.88 -2.84
C GLY A 115 18.99 18.57 -1.52
N LYS A 116 20.08 19.36 -1.45
CA LYS A 116 20.42 20.16 -0.26
C LYS A 116 19.51 21.40 -0.14
N ALA A 117 19.15 22.02 -1.27
CA ALA A 117 18.21 23.13 -1.29
C ALA A 117 16.79 22.69 -0.84
N GLU A 118 16.29 21.58 -1.39
CA GLU A 118 14.99 21.00 -1.01
C GLU A 118 14.95 20.54 0.46
N ALA A 119 16.06 19.98 0.97
CA ALA A 119 16.18 19.64 2.39
C ALA A 119 16.11 20.87 3.30
N GLY A 120 16.65 22.01 2.85
CA GLY A 120 16.56 23.30 3.54
C GLY A 120 15.12 23.82 3.61
N ILE A 121 14.39 23.77 2.50
CA ILE A 121 12.97 24.16 2.41
C ILE A 121 12.13 23.30 3.37
N ARG A 122 12.34 21.98 3.34
CA ARG A 122 11.60 21.03 4.18
C ARG A 122 11.78 21.31 5.68
N ARG A 123 13.01 21.62 6.10
CA ARG A 123 13.30 21.92 7.52
C ARG A 123 12.60 23.19 7.98
N ARG A 124 12.65 24.26 7.18
CA ARG A 124 11.98 25.53 7.49
C ARG A 124 10.46 25.37 7.55
N LEU A 125 9.89 24.62 6.60
CA LEU A 125 8.45 24.33 6.60
C LEU A 125 8.05 23.51 7.83
N ALA A 126 8.84 22.51 8.23
CA ALA A 126 8.59 21.72 9.43
C ALA A 126 8.67 22.56 10.73
N GLU A 127 9.62 23.51 10.80
CA GLU A 127 9.76 24.46 11.92
C GLU A 127 8.62 25.50 11.95
N ALA A 128 8.09 25.88 10.79
CA ALA A 128 7.02 26.87 10.64
C ALA A 128 5.60 26.33 10.91
N ILE A 129 5.41 25.00 10.87
CA ILE A 129 4.13 24.35 11.13
C ILE A 129 4.03 23.96 12.60
N ALA A 130 2.98 24.37 13.30
CA ALA A 130 2.63 23.89 14.64
C ALA A 130 1.21 23.29 14.64
N VAL A 131 1.11 22.02 15.03
CA VAL A 131 -0.16 21.28 15.14
C VAL A 131 -0.44 21.04 16.63
N ARG A 132 -1.64 21.40 17.09
CA ARG A 132 -2.12 21.15 18.45
C ARG A 132 -3.46 20.43 18.40
N TYR A 133 -3.65 19.47 19.29
CA TYR A 133 -4.92 18.78 19.49
C TYR A 133 -5.45 19.13 20.88
N ASP A 134 -6.70 19.57 20.94
CA ASP A 134 -7.42 19.83 22.18
C ASP A 134 -8.49 18.74 22.37
N PRO A 135 -8.32 17.81 23.34
CA PRO A 135 -9.23 16.69 23.55
C PRO A 135 -10.59 17.11 24.13
N ALA A 136 -10.70 18.30 24.74
CA ALA A 136 -11.96 18.75 25.34
C ALA A 136 -13.03 19.16 24.29
N PRO A 137 -12.72 20.01 23.29
CA PRO A 137 -13.61 20.28 22.16
C PRO A 137 -13.47 19.28 21.01
N GLY A 138 -12.46 18.38 21.04
CA GLY A 138 -12.14 17.47 19.93
C GLY A 138 -11.66 18.23 18.69
N GLU A 139 -10.86 19.28 18.89
CA GLU A 139 -10.44 20.22 17.83
C GLU A 139 -8.93 20.10 17.57
N VAL A 140 -8.56 19.97 16.29
CA VAL A 140 -7.17 20.06 15.83
C VAL A 140 -6.97 21.46 15.26
N SER A 141 -6.06 22.22 15.85
CA SER A 141 -5.59 23.50 15.33
C SER A 141 -4.25 23.31 14.62
N ILE A 142 -4.22 23.69 13.34
CA ILE A 142 -3.03 23.71 12.51
C ILE A 142 -2.67 25.17 12.29
N SER A 143 -1.54 25.58 12.86
CA SER A 143 -0.99 26.94 12.71
C SER A 143 0.27 26.91 11.84
N VAL A 144 0.38 27.86 10.92
CA VAL A 144 1.54 28.02 10.04
C VAL A 144 2.02 29.47 10.09
N THR A 145 3.32 29.65 10.29
CA THR A 145 4.00 30.95 10.29
C THR A 145 4.68 31.20 8.94
N ALA A 146 4.41 32.33 8.30
CA ALA A 146 5.02 32.70 7.02
C ALA A 146 5.13 34.23 6.90
N ASP A 147 6.04 34.76 6.09
CA ASP A 147 6.22 36.21 5.86
C ASP A 147 5.03 36.82 5.11
N ARG A 148 4.24 35.99 4.43
CA ARG A 148 3.00 36.39 3.75
C ARG A 148 1.77 35.73 4.35
N ALA A 149 0.80 36.56 4.74
CA ALA A 149 -0.51 36.11 5.24
C ALA A 149 -1.26 35.18 4.26
N ASP A 150 -1.16 35.44 2.95
CA ASP A 150 -1.77 34.59 1.91
C ASP A 150 -1.12 33.20 1.85
N GLU A 151 0.19 33.13 2.06
CA GLU A 151 0.98 31.91 1.94
C GLU A 151 0.78 31.02 3.17
N ALA A 152 0.85 31.62 4.37
CA ALA A 152 0.48 30.96 5.62
C ALA A 152 -0.93 30.34 5.57
N ALA A 153 -1.92 31.09 5.05
CA ALA A 153 -3.29 30.62 4.95
C ALA A 153 -3.47 29.47 3.94
N ARG A 154 -2.76 29.51 2.80
CA ARG A 154 -2.78 28.41 1.81
C ARG A 154 -2.18 27.14 2.36
N ILE A 155 -1.02 27.23 3.01
CA ILE A 155 -0.33 26.08 3.61
C ILE A 155 -1.18 25.47 4.73
N ALA A 156 -1.75 26.29 5.62
CA ALA A 156 -2.60 25.82 6.71
C ALA A 156 -3.87 25.09 6.21
N ASN A 157 -4.54 25.63 5.18
CA ASN A 157 -5.72 25.01 4.59
C ASN A 157 -5.37 23.70 3.84
N ALA A 158 -4.24 23.65 3.14
CA ALA A 158 -3.76 22.44 2.46
C ALA A 158 -3.45 21.32 3.45
N LEU A 159 -2.77 21.64 4.56
CA LEU A 159 -2.53 20.72 5.68
C LEU A 159 -3.83 20.19 6.28
N GLY A 160 -4.83 21.06 6.50
CA GLY A 160 -6.13 20.63 6.99
C GLY A 160 -6.89 19.72 6.03
N GLY A 161 -6.75 19.96 4.72
CA GLY A 161 -7.29 19.09 3.68
C GLY A 161 -6.63 17.70 3.67
N MET A 162 -5.30 17.64 3.80
CA MET A 162 -4.56 16.38 3.87
C MET A 162 -4.89 15.59 5.14
N LEU A 163 -4.95 16.24 6.30
CA LEU A 163 -5.37 15.56 7.53
C LEU A 163 -6.75 14.96 7.40
N ARG A 164 -7.70 15.68 6.81
CA ARG A 164 -9.04 15.16 6.56
C ARG A 164 -9.03 13.95 5.61
N ALA A 165 -8.19 13.98 4.57
CA ALA A 165 -8.02 12.87 3.64
C ALA A 165 -7.36 11.65 4.29
N GLU A 166 -6.35 11.86 5.13
CA GLU A 166 -5.67 10.82 5.92
C GLU A 166 -6.66 10.21 6.93
N MET A 167 -7.42 11.01 7.66
CA MET A 167 -8.44 10.50 8.61
C MET A 167 -9.56 9.71 7.89
N ALA A 168 -9.92 10.11 6.66
CA ALA A 168 -10.86 9.37 5.82
C ALA A 168 -10.27 8.07 5.24
N ALA A 169 -8.97 8.08 4.89
CA ALA A 169 -8.27 6.94 4.27
C ALA A 169 -7.81 5.89 5.29
N THR A 170 -7.31 6.33 6.44
CA THR A 170 -6.85 5.48 7.54
C THR A 170 -8.01 4.82 8.25
N GLY A 171 -9.22 5.37 8.07
CA GLY A 171 -10.44 4.79 8.59
C GLY A 171 -10.35 4.63 10.10
N LEU A 172 -10.60 5.72 10.84
CA LEU A 172 -11.26 5.60 12.15
C LEU A 172 -12.69 5.04 11.94
N ARG A 173 -12.75 3.85 11.33
CA ARG A 173 -13.90 2.99 11.14
C ARG A 173 -14.26 2.55 12.54
N ARG A 174 -15.49 2.82 12.96
CA ARG A 174 -16.11 2.11 14.09
C ARG A 174 -15.75 0.63 13.95
N ALA A 175 -15.08 0.05 14.95
CA ALA A 175 -15.01 -1.39 15.08
C ALA A 175 -16.47 -1.86 15.17
N ASP A 176 -16.96 -2.55 14.12
CA ASP A 176 -18.31 -3.09 14.15
C ASP A 176 -18.29 -4.24 15.17
N PRO A 177 -18.94 -4.10 16.35
CA PRO A 177 -18.92 -5.12 17.38
C PRO A 177 -19.47 -6.46 16.86
N VAL A 178 -20.34 -6.43 15.85
CA VAL A 178 -20.87 -7.63 15.20
C VAL A 178 -19.78 -8.36 14.42
N LEU A 179 -18.91 -7.64 13.70
CA LEU A 179 -17.81 -8.24 12.94
C LEU A 179 -16.76 -8.85 13.86
N GLU A 180 -16.46 -8.18 14.98
CA GLU A 180 -15.50 -8.67 15.97
C GLU A 180 -16.04 -9.93 16.69
N ASN A 181 -17.32 -9.95 17.06
CA ASN A 181 -17.97 -11.15 17.61
C ASN A 181 -17.96 -12.32 16.62
N LEU A 182 -18.17 -12.06 15.32
CA LEU A 182 -18.10 -13.09 14.28
C LEU A 182 -16.67 -13.60 14.07
N ARG A 183 -15.66 -12.73 14.17
CA ARG A 183 -14.24 -13.12 14.14
C ARG A 183 -13.92 -14.07 15.29
N GLN A 184 -14.30 -13.71 16.51
CA GLN A 184 -14.09 -14.54 17.70
C GLN A 184 -14.84 -15.87 17.61
N ALA A 185 -16.06 -15.88 17.08
CA ALA A 185 -16.82 -17.11 16.87
C ALA A 185 -16.13 -18.04 15.86
N PHE A 186 -15.59 -17.49 14.76
CA PHE A 186 -14.81 -18.26 13.79
C PHE A 186 -13.51 -18.82 14.38
N GLU A 187 -12.76 -18.01 15.14
CA GLU A 187 -11.54 -18.46 15.82
C GLU A 187 -11.82 -19.58 16.82
N LYS A 188 -12.93 -19.47 17.58
CA LYS A 188 -13.36 -20.52 18.49
C LYS A 188 -13.74 -21.81 17.75
N ALA A 189 -14.53 -21.73 16.69
CA ALA A 189 -14.91 -22.90 15.89
C ALA A 189 -13.69 -23.59 15.27
N GLN A 190 -12.71 -22.80 14.78
CA GLN A 190 -11.45 -23.33 14.25
C GLN A 190 -10.58 -23.96 15.36
N ALA A 191 -10.54 -23.36 16.55
CA ALA A 191 -9.86 -23.91 17.70
C ALA A 191 -10.47 -25.25 18.13
N ASP A 192 -11.80 -25.33 18.23
CA ASP A 192 -12.53 -26.55 18.57
C ASP A 192 -12.29 -27.67 17.54
N LEU A 193 -12.30 -27.34 16.24
CA LEU A 193 -11.97 -28.27 15.16
C LEU A 193 -10.52 -28.75 15.25
N SER A 194 -9.55 -27.84 15.44
CA SER A 194 -8.13 -28.19 15.56
C SER A 194 -7.84 -29.03 16.81
N GLY A 195 -8.50 -28.72 17.93
CA GLY A 195 -8.39 -29.47 19.18
C GLY A 195 -8.98 -30.88 19.05
N PHE A 196 -10.10 -31.02 18.34
CA PHE A 196 -10.66 -32.33 18.02
C PHE A 196 -9.73 -33.14 17.10
N LEU A 197 -9.18 -32.54 16.05
CA LEU A 197 -8.23 -33.20 15.15
C LEU A 197 -6.94 -33.62 15.86
N ALA A 198 -6.46 -32.82 16.82
CA ALA A 198 -5.28 -33.15 17.61
C ALA A 198 -5.54 -34.32 18.59
N GLY A 199 -6.78 -34.48 19.07
CA GLY A 199 -7.19 -35.58 19.95
C GLY A 199 -7.49 -36.89 19.25
N VAL A 200 -7.64 -36.89 17.91
CA VAL A 200 -7.95 -38.08 17.11
C VAL A 200 -6.67 -38.60 16.42
N ASP A 201 -6.37 -39.89 16.59
CA ASP A 201 -5.24 -40.53 15.92
C ASP A 201 -5.32 -40.35 14.39
N GLY A 202 -4.25 -39.83 13.77
CA GLY A 202 -4.20 -39.58 12.32
C GLY A 202 -4.50 -40.83 11.47
N ALA A 203 -4.17 -42.03 11.96
CA ALA A 203 -4.51 -43.29 11.32
C ALA A 203 -6.03 -43.56 11.28
N ARG A 204 -6.76 -43.25 12.36
CA ARG A 204 -8.22 -43.36 12.43
C ARG A 204 -8.90 -42.34 11.52
N LEU A 205 -8.40 -41.12 11.51
CA LEU A 205 -8.90 -40.06 10.62
C LEU A 205 -8.71 -40.44 9.14
N ALA A 206 -7.56 -41.02 8.79
CA ALA A 206 -7.30 -41.53 7.45
C ALA A 206 -8.21 -42.71 7.09
N GLN A 207 -8.45 -43.63 8.03
CA GLN A 207 -9.37 -44.74 7.84
C GLN A 207 -10.81 -44.26 7.62
N LEU A 208 -11.27 -43.28 8.41
CA LEU A 208 -12.58 -42.66 8.25
C LEU A 208 -12.72 -42.04 6.86
N ARG A 209 -11.77 -41.21 6.42
CA ARG A 209 -11.81 -40.60 5.08
C ARG A 209 -11.82 -41.64 3.95
N ARG A 210 -11.08 -42.74 4.10
CA ARG A 210 -11.11 -43.85 3.14
C ARG A 210 -12.48 -44.52 3.10
N ALA A 211 -13.05 -44.85 4.26
CA ALA A 211 -14.39 -45.43 4.35
C ALA A 211 -15.45 -44.51 3.74
N ASP A 212 -15.39 -43.21 4.03
CA ASP A 212 -16.25 -42.18 3.45
C ASP A 212 -16.11 -42.10 1.91
N GLY A 213 -14.88 -42.19 1.40
CA GLY A 213 -14.59 -42.22 -0.03
C GLY A 213 -15.12 -43.49 -0.69
N GLU A 214 -14.93 -44.65 -0.05
CA GLU A 214 -15.43 -45.95 -0.50
C GLU A 214 -16.97 -45.98 -0.54
N GLU A 215 -17.63 -45.42 0.48
CA GLU A 215 -19.09 -45.34 0.53
C GLU A 215 -19.64 -44.44 -0.59
N ARG A 216 -19.04 -43.26 -0.80
CA ARG A 216 -19.41 -42.38 -1.92
C ARG A 216 -19.19 -43.05 -3.28
N ALA A 217 -18.06 -43.75 -3.45
CA ALA A 217 -17.76 -44.48 -4.67
C ALA A 217 -18.76 -45.62 -4.90
N LEU A 218 -19.12 -46.37 -3.85
CA LEU A 218 -20.10 -47.44 -3.91
C LEU A 218 -21.51 -46.91 -4.22
N ALA A 219 -21.91 -45.79 -3.60
CA ALA A 219 -23.18 -45.12 -3.89
C ALA A 219 -23.24 -44.63 -5.35
N ALA A 220 -22.15 -44.05 -5.86
CA ALA A 220 -22.05 -43.65 -7.26
C ALA A 220 -22.14 -44.85 -8.22
N GLN A 221 -21.51 -45.99 -7.87
CA GLN A 221 -21.62 -47.22 -8.65
C GLN A 221 -23.06 -47.77 -8.64
N VAL A 222 -23.72 -47.79 -7.48
CA VAL A 222 -25.12 -48.23 -7.38
C VAL A 222 -26.00 -47.34 -8.26
N SER A 223 -25.92 -46.03 -8.12
CA SER A 223 -26.69 -45.08 -8.93
C SER A 223 -26.40 -45.22 -10.44
N GLY A 224 -25.12 -45.39 -10.81
CA GLY A 224 -24.72 -45.65 -12.19
C GLY A 224 -25.34 -46.92 -12.75
N THR A 225 -25.25 -48.04 -12.01
CA THR A 225 -25.86 -49.31 -12.42
C THR A 225 -27.38 -49.29 -12.43
N GLU A 226 -28.02 -48.50 -11.56
CA GLU A 226 -29.47 -48.26 -11.58
C GLU A 226 -29.89 -47.50 -12.85
N ALA A 227 -29.13 -46.48 -13.23
CA ALA A 227 -29.36 -45.74 -14.46
C ALA A 227 -29.15 -46.62 -15.70
N GLU A 228 -28.13 -47.48 -15.71
CA GLU A 228 -27.90 -48.48 -16.75
C GLU A 228 -29.05 -49.47 -16.85
N LEU A 229 -29.52 -50.02 -15.73
CA LEU A 229 -30.67 -50.93 -15.68
C LEU A 229 -31.94 -50.27 -16.23
N ALA A 230 -32.23 -49.03 -15.81
CA ALA A 230 -33.36 -48.26 -16.33
C ALA A 230 -33.22 -48.00 -17.85
N GLY A 231 -31.99 -47.73 -18.31
CA GLY A 231 -31.68 -47.59 -19.73
C GLY A 231 -31.96 -48.86 -20.52
N LEU A 232 -31.51 -50.02 -20.02
CA LEU A 232 -31.77 -51.33 -20.61
C LEU A 232 -33.26 -51.67 -20.61
N GLY A 233 -33.98 -51.40 -19.52
CA GLY A 233 -35.43 -51.60 -19.43
C GLY A 233 -36.20 -50.79 -20.48
N ARG A 234 -35.83 -49.52 -20.71
CA ARG A 234 -36.41 -48.71 -21.80
C ARG A 234 -36.12 -49.29 -23.19
N LYS A 235 -34.87 -49.71 -23.43
CA LYS A 235 -34.47 -50.34 -24.72
C LYS A 235 -35.23 -51.65 -24.96
N LEU A 236 -35.37 -52.47 -23.92
CA LEU A 236 -36.11 -53.72 -23.99
C LEU A 236 -37.60 -53.47 -24.22
N GLY A 237 -38.20 -52.50 -23.53
CA GLY A 237 -39.58 -52.06 -23.77
C GLY A 237 -39.79 -51.67 -25.23
N GLN A 238 -38.94 -50.79 -25.76
CA GLN A 238 -38.97 -50.38 -27.16
C GLN A 238 -38.79 -51.56 -28.12
N ALA A 239 -37.80 -52.44 -27.90
CA ALA A 239 -37.58 -53.62 -28.74
C ALA A 239 -38.72 -54.64 -28.64
N SER A 240 -39.42 -54.71 -27.51
CA SER A 240 -40.55 -55.61 -27.28
C SER A 240 -41.82 -55.15 -28.00
N GLU A 241 -42.04 -53.85 -28.10
CA GLU A 241 -43.16 -53.23 -28.81
C GLU A 241 -42.95 -53.21 -30.34
N MET A 242 -41.69 -53.24 -30.80
CA MET A 242 -41.37 -53.25 -32.23
C MET A 242 -41.82 -54.56 -32.89
N THR A 243 -42.70 -54.42 -33.88
CA THR A 243 -43.05 -55.51 -34.79
C THR A 243 -42.13 -55.53 -36.00
N LEU A 244 -42.17 -56.63 -36.77
CA LEU A 244 -41.43 -56.73 -38.03
C LEU A 244 -41.84 -55.64 -39.03
N ALA A 245 -43.10 -55.18 -39.02
CA ALA A 245 -43.54 -54.07 -39.86
C ALA A 245 -42.91 -52.74 -39.40
N ASP A 246 -42.85 -52.51 -38.08
CA ASP A 246 -42.26 -51.29 -37.50
C ASP A 246 -40.77 -51.16 -37.81
N VAL A 247 -40.01 -52.27 -37.83
CA VAL A 247 -38.58 -52.27 -38.21
C VAL A 247 -38.38 -51.81 -39.66
N LEU A 248 -39.37 -52.03 -40.53
CA LEU A 248 -39.30 -51.72 -41.95
C LEU A 248 -39.78 -50.30 -42.26
N GLU A 249 -40.75 -49.81 -41.50
CA GLU A 249 -41.42 -48.53 -41.76
C GLU A 249 -40.87 -47.38 -40.90
N LYS A 250 -40.42 -47.66 -39.67
CA LYS A 250 -39.95 -46.65 -38.73
C LYS A 250 -38.42 -46.55 -38.72
N GLN A 251 -37.93 -45.38 -38.31
CA GLN A 251 -36.50 -45.20 -38.07
C GLN A 251 -36.10 -45.98 -36.82
N LEU A 252 -35.07 -46.81 -36.97
CA LEU A 252 -34.48 -47.56 -35.87
C LEU A 252 -33.73 -46.59 -34.94
N PRO A 253 -33.74 -46.83 -33.62
CA PRO A 253 -32.95 -46.02 -32.69
C PRO A 253 -31.46 -46.15 -33.01
N ASN A 254 -30.75 -45.02 -32.99
CA ASN A 254 -29.31 -44.94 -33.24
C ASN A 254 -28.53 -45.46 -32.02
N SER A 255 -28.48 -46.78 -31.84
CA SER A 255 -27.62 -47.39 -30.83
C SER A 255 -26.99 -48.70 -31.34
N LEU A 256 -25.86 -49.07 -30.76
CA LEU A 256 -25.00 -50.18 -31.21
C LEU A 256 -25.77 -51.51 -31.32
N GLU A 257 -26.77 -51.71 -30.47
CA GLU A 257 -27.57 -52.91 -30.35
C GLU A 257 -28.52 -53.10 -31.56
N PHE A 258 -28.93 -52.02 -32.23
CA PHE A 258 -29.84 -52.06 -33.37
C PHE A 258 -29.12 -52.12 -34.73
N THR A 259 -27.79 -52.02 -34.75
CA THR A 259 -26.99 -52.02 -36.00
C THR A 259 -27.15 -53.30 -36.81
N ALA A 260 -27.31 -54.45 -36.14
CA ALA A 260 -27.59 -55.72 -36.81
C ALA A 260 -28.95 -55.71 -37.55
N LEU A 261 -29.96 -55.00 -37.01
CA LEU A 261 -31.26 -54.84 -37.67
C LEU A 261 -31.17 -53.89 -38.86
N ASP A 262 -30.40 -52.80 -38.74
CA ASP A 262 -30.14 -51.89 -39.86
C ASP A 262 -29.49 -52.60 -41.05
N TYR A 263 -28.50 -53.46 -40.78
CA TYR A 263 -27.87 -54.29 -41.81
C TYR A 263 -28.87 -55.20 -42.51
N GLN A 264 -29.77 -55.86 -41.77
CA GLN A 264 -30.80 -56.71 -42.38
C GLN A 264 -31.83 -55.89 -43.17
N ARG A 265 -32.15 -54.67 -42.73
CA ARG A 265 -33.02 -53.74 -43.46
C ARG A 265 -32.41 -53.33 -44.80
N GLN A 266 -31.10 -53.04 -44.84
CA GLN A 266 -30.39 -52.74 -46.08
C GLN A 266 -30.44 -53.92 -47.05
N ARG A 267 -30.17 -55.14 -46.56
CA ARG A 267 -30.31 -56.38 -47.36
C ARG A 267 -31.71 -56.58 -47.92
N LEU A 268 -32.75 -56.18 -47.18
CA LEU A 268 -34.12 -56.28 -47.66
C LEU A 268 -34.40 -55.28 -48.79
N VAL A 269 -33.87 -54.06 -48.69
CA VAL A 269 -34.00 -53.04 -49.75
C VAL A 269 -33.32 -53.54 -51.03
N GLU A 270 -32.12 -54.10 -50.92
CA GLU A 270 -31.41 -54.72 -52.05
C GLU A 270 -32.21 -55.87 -52.66
N ALA A 271 -32.73 -56.79 -51.83
CA ALA A 271 -33.55 -57.90 -52.31
C ALA A 271 -34.83 -57.42 -53.01
N LYS A 272 -35.51 -56.39 -52.49
CA LYS A 272 -36.69 -55.79 -53.14
C LYS A 272 -36.35 -55.15 -54.48
N LEU A 273 -35.25 -54.38 -54.56
CA LEU A 273 -34.80 -53.78 -55.81
C LEU A 273 -34.53 -54.84 -56.88
N THR A 274 -33.92 -55.98 -56.50
CA THR A 274 -33.72 -57.08 -57.46
C THR A 274 -35.03 -57.72 -57.92
N VAL A 275 -36.04 -57.84 -57.05
CA VAL A 275 -37.38 -58.30 -57.43
C VAL A 275 -38.03 -57.30 -58.39
N ASP A 276 -37.94 -56.00 -58.11
CA ASP A 276 -38.54 -54.95 -58.95
C ASP A 276 -37.91 -54.94 -60.35
N GLN A 277 -36.58 -55.02 -60.44
CA GLN A 277 -35.84 -55.14 -61.71
C GLN A 277 -36.27 -56.38 -62.50
N LEU A 278 -36.28 -57.55 -61.86
CA LEU A 278 -36.68 -58.80 -62.51
C LEU A 278 -38.16 -58.82 -62.90
N SER A 279 -39.03 -58.12 -62.17
CA SER A 279 -40.47 -58.03 -62.47
C SER A 279 -40.79 -57.19 -63.70
N ALA A 280 -39.92 -56.21 -64.03
CA ALA A 280 -40.03 -55.43 -65.24
C ALA A 280 -39.62 -56.23 -66.49
N GLU A 281 -38.68 -57.17 -66.34
CA GLU A 281 -38.12 -57.95 -67.44
C GLU A 281 -38.82 -59.32 -67.66
N LEU A 282 -39.40 -59.89 -66.61
CA LEU A 282 -39.89 -61.28 -66.59
C LEU A 282 -41.36 -61.36 -66.21
N GLY A 283 -42.07 -62.34 -66.77
CA GLY A 283 -43.46 -62.61 -66.41
C GLY A 283 -43.63 -63.14 -64.96
N PRO A 284 -44.82 -63.01 -64.35
CA PRO A 284 -45.06 -63.29 -62.94
C PRO A 284 -44.86 -64.76 -62.52
N ARG A 285 -44.82 -65.70 -63.47
CA ARG A 285 -44.60 -67.14 -63.23
C ARG A 285 -43.17 -67.60 -63.55
N HIS A 286 -42.27 -66.67 -63.87
CA HIS A 286 -40.91 -67.02 -64.27
C HIS A 286 -40.09 -67.52 -63.07
N PRO A 287 -39.32 -68.63 -63.18
CA PRO A 287 -38.64 -69.24 -62.04
C PRO A 287 -37.62 -68.32 -61.36
N ARG A 288 -36.94 -67.45 -62.12
CA ARG A 288 -36.00 -66.46 -61.54
C ARG A 288 -36.71 -65.41 -60.68
N LEU A 289 -37.90 -64.97 -61.08
CA LEU A 289 -38.69 -64.02 -60.31
C LEU A 289 -39.16 -64.67 -59.00
N LEU A 290 -39.66 -65.91 -59.08
CA LEU A 290 -40.07 -66.67 -57.90
C LEU A 290 -38.90 -66.90 -56.92
N ALA A 291 -37.69 -67.17 -57.42
CA ALA A 291 -36.50 -67.28 -56.59
C ALA A 291 -36.12 -65.96 -55.90
N ALA A 292 -36.23 -64.83 -56.60
CA ALA A 292 -35.98 -63.51 -56.03
C ALA A 292 -37.04 -63.13 -54.97
N GLN A 293 -38.31 -63.48 -55.19
CA GLN A 293 -39.39 -63.31 -54.20
C GLN A 293 -39.12 -64.17 -52.95
N ALA A 294 -38.72 -65.43 -53.12
CA ALA A 294 -38.33 -66.29 -52.00
C ALA A 294 -37.12 -65.73 -51.23
N ALA A 295 -36.18 -65.05 -51.90
CA ALA A 295 -35.07 -64.39 -51.25
C ALA A 295 -35.52 -63.21 -50.36
N VAL A 296 -36.50 -62.41 -50.81
CA VAL A 296 -37.12 -61.35 -49.99
C VAL A 296 -37.77 -61.94 -48.73
N ASP A 297 -38.51 -63.04 -48.87
CA ASP A 297 -39.16 -63.70 -47.73
C ASP A 297 -38.13 -64.35 -46.78
N SER A 298 -37.01 -64.85 -47.30
CA SER A 298 -35.89 -65.32 -46.49
C SER A 298 -35.29 -64.18 -45.65
N VAL A 299 -35.02 -63.01 -46.26
CA VAL A 299 -34.48 -61.85 -45.54
C VAL A 299 -35.49 -61.34 -44.50
N ARG A 300 -36.79 -61.37 -44.79
CA ARG A 300 -37.83 -61.07 -43.78
C ARG A 300 -37.77 -62.03 -42.58
N SER A 301 -37.61 -63.34 -42.82
CA SER A 301 -37.43 -64.31 -41.75
C SER A 301 -36.16 -64.03 -40.93
N ASP A 302 -35.07 -63.64 -41.59
CA ASP A 302 -33.81 -63.28 -40.93
C ASP A 302 -33.94 -62.02 -40.06
N ILE A 303 -34.70 -61.01 -40.48
CA ILE A 303 -35.04 -59.83 -39.67
C ILE A 303 -35.79 -60.24 -38.40
N GLY A 304 -36.80 -61.11 -38.52
CA GLY A 304 -37.53 -61.62 -37.35
C GLY A 304 -36.61 -62.35 -36.36
N LYS A 305 -35.71 -63.21 -36.86
CA LYS A 305 -34.71 -63.90 -36.02
C LYS A 305 -33.73 -62.92 -35.38
N ALA A 306 -33.29 -61.89 -36.10
CA ALA A 306 -32.39 -60.87 -35.57
C ALA A 306 -33.05 -60.05 -34.45
N LEU A 307 -34.34 -59.73 -34.59
CA LEU A 307 -35.12 -59.03 -33.57
C LEU A 307 -35.31 -59.87 -32.31
N GLU A 308 -35.60 -61.17 -32.44
CA GLU A 308 -35.68 -62.07 -31.28
C GLU A 308 -34.33 -62.25 -30.58
N ARG A 309 -33.23 -62.33 -31.34
CA ARG A 309 -31.87 -62.35 -30.77
C ARG A 309 -31.54 -61.05 -30.03
N LEU A 310 -31.96 -59.90 -30.56
CA LEU A 310 -31.80 -58.60 -29.90
C LEU A 310 -32.53 -58.58 -28.56
N LYS A 311 -33.81 -58.99 -28.54
CA LYS A 311 -34.62 -59.07 -27.30
C LYS A 311 -33.96 -59.98 -26.27
N ALA A 312 -33.51 -61.17 -26.69
CA ALA A 312 -32.82 -62.12 -25.81
C ALA A 312 -31.52 -61.51 -25.24
N SER A 313 -30.70 -60.88 -26.10
CA SER A 313 -29.46 -60.23 -25.66
C SER A 313 -29.71 -59.09 -24.67
N LEU A 314 -30.72 -58.25 -24.90
CA LEU A 314 -31.07 -57.16 -23.98
C LEU A 314 -31.58 -57.70 -22.64
N LYS A 315 -32.37 -58.78 -22.65
CA LYS A 315 -32.87 -59.43 -21.44
C LYS A 315 -31.75 -60.05 -20.62
N ASP A 316 -30.78 -60.68 -21.27
CA ASP A 316 -29.60 -61.25 -20.61
C ASP A 316 -28.73 -60.15 -19.98
N GLN A 317 -28.54 -59.04 -20.69
CA GLN A 317 -27.83 -57.86 -20.16
C GLN A 317 -28.56 -57.23 -18.96
N GLU A 318 -29.89 -57.11 -19.03
CA GLU A 318 -30.70 -56.62 -17.91
C GLU A 318 -30.56 -57.53 -16.69
N ALA A 319 -30.68 -58.85 -16.88
CA ALA A 319 -30.54 -59.83 -15.80
C ALA A 319 -29.14 -59.81 -15.17
N ALA A 320 -28.09 -59.69 -15.98
CA ALA A 320 -26.71 -59.56 -15.49
C ALA A 320 -26.50 -58.25 -14.71
N THR A 321 -27.05 -57.14 -15.20
CA THR A 321 -26.96 -55.82 -14.54
C THR A 321 -27.76 -55.80 -13.23
N ALA A 322 -28.95 -56.41 -13.21
CA ALA A 322 -29.77 -56.55 -12.00
C ALA A 322 -29.06 -57.37 -10.92
N LYS A 323 -28.39 -58.47 -11.30
CA LYS A 323 -27.56 -59.25 -10.36
C LYS A 323 -26.41 -58.41 -9.80
N ARG A 324 -25.69 -57.69 -10.67
CA ARG A 324 -24.60 -56.81 -10.25
C ARG A 324 -25.07 -55.72 -9.29
N LEU A 325 -26.21 -55.09 -9.57
CA LEU A 325 -26.84 -54.11 -8.69
C LEU A 325 -27.19 -54.73 -7.32
N ALA A 326 -27.77 -55.93 -7.30
CA ALA A 326 -28.07 -56.64 -6.06
C ALA A 326 -26.80 -56.93 -5.24
N GLU A 327 -25.71 -57.34 -5.90
CA GLU A 327 -24.41 -57.54 -5.25
C GLU A 327 -23.83 -56.24 -4.68
N LEU A 328 -23.92 -55.13 -5.41
CA LEU A 328 -23.48 -53.81 -4.95
C LEU A 328 -24.30 -53.34 -3.75
N LYS A 329 -25.63 -53.48 -3.78
CA LYS A 329 -26.50 -53.16 -2.64
C LYS A 329 -26.23 -54.06 -1.43
N ALA A 330 -25.96 -55.34 -1.64
CA ALA A 330 -25.56 -56.25 -0.57
C ALA A 330 -24.20 -55.87 0.04
N ARG A 331 -23.25 -55.41 -0.78
CA ARG A 331 -21.97 -54.85 -0.28
C ARG A 331 -22.21 -53.57 0.52
N GLN A 332 -23.08 -52.68 0.04
CA GLN A 332 -23.41 -51.44 0.73
C GLN A 332 -24.01 -51.70 2.12
N GLN A 333 -24.89 -52.70 2.25
CA GLN A 333 -25.45 -53.10 3.54
C GLN A 333 -24.40 -53.72 4.50
N LYS A 334 -23.41 -54.43 3.95
CA LYS A 334 -22.33 -55.06 4.74
C LYS A 334 -21.26 -54.06 5.19
N THR A 335 -21.09 -52.95 4.46
CA THR A 335 -20.24 -51.83 4.88
C THR A 335 -20.95 -51.01 5.95
N SER A 336 -21.23 -51.62 7.11
CA SER A 336 -21.66 -50.87 8.28
C SER A 336 -20.41 -50.41 9.03
N PRO A 337 -20.10 -49.10 9.08
CA PRO A 337 -18.96 -48.60 9.82
C PRO A 337 -19.09 -48.91 11.33
N ASP A 338 -17.95 -49.11 11.98
CA ASP A 338 -17.87 -49.31 13.43
C ASP A 338 -18.52 -48.13 14.17
N LYS A 339 -19.29 -48.39 15.23
CA LYS A 339 -20.08 -47.36 15.94
C LYS A 339 -19.21 -46.20 16.42
N HIS A 340 -17.99 -46.48 16.87
CA HIS A 340 -17.03 -45.46 17.29
C HIS A 340 -16.51 -44.61 16.12
N MET A 341 -16.32 -45.19 14.94
CA MET A 341 -15.92 -44.44 13.74
C MET A 341 -17.05 -43.53 13.26
N VAL A 342 -18.30 -44.00 13.36
CA VAL A 342 -19.49 -43.19 13.06
C VAL A 342 -19.55 -41.99 14.00
N GLU A 343 -19.38 -42.18 15.30
CA GLU A 343 -19.41 -41.09 16.29
C GLU A 343 -18.29 -40.06 16.06
N ILE A 344 -17.07 -40.51 15.70
CA ILE A 344 -15.97 -39.61 15.34
C ILE A 344 -16.30 -38.84 14.05
N GLY A 345 -16.85 -39.51 13.03
CA GLY A 345 -17.20 -38.89 11.75
C GLY A 345 -18.35 -37.89 11.86
N THR A 346 -19.50 -38.35 12.36
CA THR A 346 -20.22 -37.70 13.46
C THR A 346 -19.84 -36.27 13.83
N ARG A 347 -18.99 -36.24 14.85
CA ARG A 347 -18.51 -35.05 15.51
C ARG A 347 -17.58 -34.22 14.63
N LEU A 348 -16.78 -34.85 13.77
CA LEU A 348 -15.93 -34.17 12.80
C LEU A 348 -16.77 -33.34 11.83
N ALA A 349 -17.81 -33.93 11.24
CA ALA A 349 -18.68 -33.27 10.28
C ALA A 349 -19.47 -32.11 10.93
N ALA A 350 -19.87 -32.25 12.20
CA ALA A 350 -20.48 -31.17 12.96
C ALA A 350 -19.51 -29.99 13.16
N LEU A 351 -18.27 -30.25 13.59
CA LEU A 351 -17.25 -29.23 13.79
C LEU A 351 -16.82 -28.56 12.48
N GLU A 352 -16.67 -29.34 11.40
CA GLU A 352 -16.39 -28.82 10.05
C GLU A 352 -17.55 -27.93 9.55
N GLY A 353 -18.80 -28.34 9.81
CA GLY A 353 -20.00 -27.55 9.52
C GLY A 353 -20.05 -26.23 10.28
N ASP A 354 -19.81 -26.25 11.59
CA ASP A 354 -19.78 -25.05 12.44
C ASP A 354 -18.67 -24.07 12.00
N ALA A 355 -17.48 -24.60 11.66
CA ALA A 355 -16.37 -23.79 11.17
C ALA A 355 -16.68 -23.15 9.81
N GLU A 356 -17.28 -23.87 8.86
CA GLU A 356 -17.63 -23.34 7.55
C GLU A 356 -18.81 -22.36 7.64
N GLU A 357 -19.80 -22.62 8.51
CA GLU A 357 -20.91 -21.71 8.75
C GLU A 357 -20.41 -20.38 9.36
N THR A 358 -19.64 -20.42 10.43
CA THR A 358 -19.07 -19.22 11.06
C THR A 358 -18.17 -18.45 10.10
N ARG A 359 -17.35 -19.15 9.30
CA ARG A 359 -16.55 -18.57 8.23
C ARG A 359 -17.42 -17.84 7.21
N SER A 360 -18.48 -18.48 6.73
CA SER A 360 -19.37 -17.90 5.72
C SER A 360 -20.06 -16.62 6.25
N ARG A 361 -20.54 -16.65 7.50
CA ARG A 361 -21.14 -15.49 8.19
C ARG A 361 -20.14 -14.36 8.39
N TYR A 362 -18.90 -14.67 8.79
CA TYR A 362 -17.82 -13.69 8.91
C TYR A 362 -17.46 -13.04 7.56
N LEU A 363 -17.29 -13.85 6.51
CA LEU A 363 -17.00 -13.35 5.16
C LEU A 363 -18.16 -12.53 4.58
N GLU A 364 -19.39 -12.90 4.88
CA GLU A 364 -20.57 -12.12 4.49
C GLU A 364 -20.64 -10.79 5.24
N ALA A 365 -20.43 -10.78 6.56
CA ALA A 365 -20.35 -9.55 7.35
C ALA A 365 -19.22 -8.62 6.89
N MET A 366 -18.04 -9.17 6.57
CA MET A 366 -16.93 -8.41 6.00
C MET A 366 -17.25 -7.85 4.60
N ARG A 367 -18.03 -8.57 3.79
CA ARG A 367 -18.53 -8.04 2.51
C ARG A 367 -19.54 -6.92 2.73
N ARG A 368 -20.49 -7.10 3.65
CA ARG A 368 -21.47 -6.05 4.01
C ARG A 368 -20.79 -4.80 4.56
N SER A 369 -19.76 -4.92 5.39
CA SER A 369 -19.03 -3.76 5.93
C SER A 369 -18.21 -3.00 4.86
N LYS A 370 -17.76 -3.71 3.81
CA LYS A 370 -17.14 -3.09 2.63
C LYS A 370 -18.17 -2.39 1.74
N THR A 371 -19.35 -2.99 1.54
CA THR A 371 -20.41 -2.43 0.70
C THR A 371 -21.20 -1.31 1.39
N ALA A 372 -21.33 -1.34 2.73
CA ALA A 372 -21.97 -0.30 3.53
C ALA A 372 -21.10 0.97 3.69
N SER A 373 -19.94 1.04 3.03
CA SER A 373 -19.21 2.29 2.78
C SER A 373 -19.96 3.18 1.78
N THR A 374 -21.18 3.59 2.13
CA THR A 374 -21.62 4.94 1.78
C THR A 374 -20.69 5.89 2.53
N PRO A 375 -20.12 6.94 1.90
CA PRO A 375 -19.25 7.87 2.59
C PRO A 375 -20.05 8.50 3.73
N ALA A 376 -19.76 8.09 4.97
CA ALA A 376 -20.10 8.90 6.12
C ALA A 376 -19.44 10.28 5.91
N PRO A 377 -20.07 11.39 6.33
CA PRO A 377 -19.43 12.70 6.27
C PRO A 377 -18.04 12.59 6.91
N ALA A 378 -17.04 13.15 6.24
CA ALA A 378 -15.64 13.06 6.64
C ALA A 378 -15.51 13.28 8.16
N ALA A 379 -14.77 12.40 8.84
CA ALA A 379 -14.64 12.41 10.30
C ALA A 379 -14.11 13.73 10.89
N ALA A 380 -13.55 14.61 10.05
CA ALA A 380 -13.14 15.96 10.38
C ALA A 380 -13.86 17.00 9.50
N VAL A 381 -14.59 17.92 10.14
CA VAL A 381 -15.25 19.06 9.50
C VAL A 381 -14.42 20.32 9.78
N VAL A 382 -14.19 21.14 8.75
CA VAL A 382 -13.47 22.42 8.88
C VAL A 382 -14.36 23.39 9.66
N VAL A 383 -13.99 23.72 10.89
CA VAL A 383 -14.71 24.71 11.73
C VAL A 383 -14.31 26.12 11.33
N SER A 384 -13.02 26.32 11.05
CA SER A 384 -12.51 27.60 10.57
C SER A 384 -11.37 27.38 9.58
N ALA A 385 -11.55 27.88 8.35
CA ALA A 385 -10.50 27.92 7.35
C ALA A 385 -9.57 29.11 7.63
N ALA A 386 -8.26 28.92 7.43
CA ALA A 386 -7.32 30.02 7.49
C ALA A 386 -7.63 31.05 6.40
N ASN A 387 -7.71 32.33 6.77
CA ASN A 387 -7.94 33.45 5.86
C ASN A 387 -6.86 34.51 6.07
N ALA A 388 -6.25 34.99 4.98
CA ALA A 388 -5.21 36.01 4.98
C ALA A 388 -5.64 37.29 5.73
N GLY A 389 -6.94 37.63 5.72
CA GLY A 389 -7.47 38.80 6.42
C GLY A 389 -7.53 38.69 7.95
N LYS A 390 -7.30 37.50 8.52
CA LYS A 390 -7.27 37.26 9.99
C LYS A 390 -5.89 36.89 10.52
N ALA A 391 -4.86 36.92 9.68
CA ALA A 391 -3.50 36.59 10.10
C ALA A 391 -2.99 37.65 11.08
N GLN A 392 -2.51 37.20 12.24
CA GLN A 392 -1.97 38.11 13.27
C GLN A 392 -0.51 38.42 12.94
N PRO A 393 -0.12 39.70 12.84
CA PRO A 393 1.27 40.07 12.67
C PRO A 393 2.02 39.77 13.98
N LEU A 394 2.96 38.84 13.92
CA LEU A 394 3.86 38.52 15.01
C LEU A 394 5.06 39.47 14.92
N GLY A 395 4.94 40.61 15.61
CA GLY A 395 6.01 41.59 15.70
C GLY A 395 5.98 42.29 17.05
N PRO A 396 7.13 42.74 17.58
CA PRO A 396 7.14 43.54 18.79
C PRO A 396 6.26 44.78 18.59
N SER A 397 5.38 45.04 19.56
CA SER A 397 4.40 46.12 19.42
C SER A 397 5.10 47.46 19.18
N SER A 398 4.53 48.31 18.34
CA SER A 398 5.09 49.64 18.03
C SER A 398 5.38 50.45 19.30
N LEU A 399 4.59 50.23 20.36
CA LEU A 399 4.77 50.80 21.69
C LEU A 399 6.03 50.27 22.40
N MET A 400 6.31 48.97 22.30
CA MET A 400 7.50 48.35 22.90
C MET A 400 8.78 48.81 22.21
N LEU A 401 8.78 48.89 20.87
CA LEU A 401 9.92 49.43 20.11
C LEU A 401 10.16 50.91 20.42
N ALA A 402 9.10 51.72 20.49
CA ALA A 402 9.20 53.13 20.88
C ALA A 402 9.72 53.28 22.32
N GLY A 403 9.32 52.38 23.23
CA GLY A 403 9.82 52.34 24.61
C GLY A 403 11.31 52.03 24.70
N ILE A 404 11.79 51.00 24.00
CA ILE A 404 13.22 50.62 23.97
C ILE A 404 14.06 51.74 23.33
N GLY A 405 13.61 52.28 22.19
CA GLY A 405 14.29 53.37 21.52
C GLY A 405 14.30 54.67 22.34
N GLY A 406 13.20 54.99 23.02
CA GLY A 406 13.11 56.13 23.94
C GLY A 406 14.04 55.99 25.14
N ALA A 407 14.12 54.80 25.75
CA ALA A 407 15.02 54.53 26.87
C ALA A 407 16.49 54.63 26.45
N ALA A 408 16.86 54.08 25.29
CA ALA A 408 18.20 54.22 24.73
C ALA A 408 18.56 55.68 24.42
N GLY A 409 17.63 56.44 23.82
CA GLY A 409 17.78 57.87 23.56
C GLY A 409 17.90 58.71 24.84
N PHE A 410 17.17 58.34 25.90
CA PHE A 410 17.30 58.97 27.22
C PHE A 410 18.65 58.70 27.87
N ALA A 411 19.15 57.46 27.82
CA ALA A 411 20.46 57.10 28.36
C ALA A 411 21.58 57.82 27.61
N LEU A 412 21.54 57.83 26.28
CA LEU A 412 22.53 58.51 25.43
C LEU A 412 22.48 60.03 25.61
N GLY A 413 21.28 60.61 25.63
CA GLY A 413 21.08 62.03 25.89
C GLY A 413 21.58 62.45 27.28
N SER A 414 21.38 61.60 28.29
CA SER A 414 21.86 61.83 29.66
C SER A 414 23.38 61.74 29.75
N ALA A 415 23.99 60.76 29.07
CA ALA A 415 25.44 60.66 28.96
C ALA A 415 26.05 61.89 28.27
N LEU A 416 25.50 62.31 27.12
CA LEU A 416 25.98 63.52 26.42
C LEU A 416 25.77 64.80 27.26
N ALA A 417 24.65 64.91 27.97
CA ALA A 417 24.39 66.04 28.86
C ALA A 417 25.35 66.05 30.05
N TYR A 418 25.75 64.87 30.55
CA TYR A 418 26.74 64.72 31.61
C TYR A 418 28.15 65.10 31.14
N PHE A 419 28.56 64.62 29.95
CA PHE A 419 29.86 64.93 29.36
C PHE A 419 29.98 66.40 28.93
N THR A 420 28.95 66.98 28.29
CA THR A 420 28.98 68.39 27.86
C THR A 420 28.86 69.41 28.99
N ARG A 421 28.51 68.97 30.22
CA ARG A 421 28.53 69.82 31.42
C ARG A 421 29.95 70.01 31.96
N ARG A 422 30.90 69.15 31.58
CA ARG A 422 32.33 69.41 31.70
C ARG A 422 32.75 70.19 30.45
N ARG A 423 33.21 71.43 30.62
CA ARG A 423 33.82 72.19 29.51
C ARG A 423 35.14 71.53 29.08
N PRO A 424 35.56 71.73 27.82
CA PRO A 424 36.41 70.80 27.09
C PRO A 424 37.89 71.07 27.37
N GLU A 425 38.66 70.01 27.52
CA GLU A 425 40.03 69.98 26.99
C GLU A 425 39.97 69.18 25.70
N ASP A 426 40.68 69.68 24.70
CA ASP A 426 40.67 69.22 23.32
C ASP A 426 40.91 67.70 23.24
N ILE A 427 39.97 66.98 22.64
CA ILE A 427 40.20 65.60 22.24
C ILE A 427 40.89 65.69 20.89
N ASP A 428 42.21 65.55 20.92
CA ASP A 428 43.03 65.37 19.73
C ASP A 428 42.73 63.97 19.16
N ILE A 429 42.21 63.94 17.93
CA ILE A 429 41.64 62.74 17.30
C ILE A 429 42.75 61.80 16.79
N ASP A 430 44.01 62.22 16.86
CA ASP A 430 45.16 61.47 16.33
C ASP A 430 45.78 60.46 17.33
N ALA A 431 45.30 60.37 18.58
CA ALA A 431 45.90 59.50 19.61
C ALA A 431 45.20 58.12 19.81
N LEU A 432 44.21 57.76 19.00
CA LEU A 432 43.44 56.49 19.13
C LEU A 432 43.82 55.41 18.11
N LEU A 433 44.89 55.59 17.32
CA LEU A 433 45.31 54.63 16.29
C LEU A 433 46.62 53.89 16.56
N GLU A 434 47.30 54.13 17.68
CA GLU A 434 48.48 53.36 18.05
C GLU A 434 48.35 52.87 19.49
N ASN A 435 48.09 51.58 19.66
CA ASN A 435 48.89 50.66 20.47
C ASN A 435 48.11 49.34 20.64
N GLU A 436 48.56 48.36 19.86
CA GLU A 436 48.40 46.94 20.13
C GLU A 436 48.97 46.57 21.51
N ASP A 437 48.55 45.38 21.97
CA ASP A 437 49.02 44.64 23.14
C ASP A 437 48.48 45.08 24.51
N LEU A 438 47.57 44.23 25.05
CA LEU A 438 47.57 43.74 26.44
C LEU A 438 46.32 42.86 26.68
N LEU A 439 46.39 41.58 26.29
CA LEU A 439 45.51 40.53 26.81
C LEU A 439 46.32 39.27 27.15
N ALA A 440 46.98 39.34 28.31
CA ALA A 440 47.46 38.21 29.11
C ALA A 440 47.56 38.81 30.53
N VAL A 441 47.07 38.24 31.63
CA VAL A 441 46.94 36.88 32.14
C VAL A 441 45.94 36.98 33.32
N GLU A 442 45.21 35.92 33.68
CA GLU A 442 45.30 35.27 35.01
C GLU A 442 44.20 34.24 35.25
N ASN A 443 44.65 33.11 35.79
CA ASN A 443 44.00 31.83 35.97
C ASN A 443 44.06 31.50 37.47
N ILE A 444 42.94 31.15 38.11
CA ILE A 444 42.84 30.40 39.38
C ILE A 444 41.46 29.69 39.35
N GLY A 445 41.36 28.35 39.19
CA GLY A 445 41.30 27.30 40.25
C GLY A 445 39.92 27.28 40.97
N GLU A 446 39.13 26.21 41.09
CA GLU A 446 39.41 24.79 41.38
C GLU A 446 38.15 23.89 41.22
N THR A 447 38.43 22.58 41.03
CA THR A 447 37.71 21.33 41.44
C THR A 447 36.27 20.98 41.00
N SER A 448 36.11 19.84 40.30
CA SER A 448 35.58 18.57 40.85
C SER A 448 35.38 17.45 39.80
N GLU A 449 35.92 16.28 40.15
CA GLU A 449 35.47 14.87 39.92
C GLU A 449 35.45 14.18 38.52
N GLU A 450 36.05 12.98 38.55
CA GLU A 450 36.32 11.89 37.57
C GLU A 450 35.07 11.22 36.92
N PRO A 451 35.16 10.19 36.02
CA PRO A 451 36.34 9.46 35.45
C PRO A 451 36.35 9.30 33.90
N PRO A 452 37.45 8.77 33.32
CA PRO A 452 37.58 8.50 31.89
C PRO A 452 37.18 7.05 31.51
N LEU A 453 36.59 6.87 30.33
CA LEU A 453 36.50 5.55 29.67
C LEU A 453 37.58 5.47 28.58
N GLU A 454 38.50 4.54 28.79
CA GLU A 454 39.54 4.12 27.86
C GLU A 454 38.93 3.58 26.56
N VAL A 455 39.36 4.14 25.43
CA VAL A 455 39.21 3.54 24.11
C VAL A 455 40.51 2.79 23.83
N GLU A 456 40.50 1.49 24.11
CA GLU A 456 41.57 0.59 23.76
C GLU A 456 41.38 0.11 22.31
N ILE A 457 42.35 0.43 21.46
CA ILE A 457 42.48 -0.05 20.09
C ILE A 457 43.54 -1.14 20.10
N ALA A 458 43.17 -2.37 19.70
CA ALA A 458 43.93 -3.36 18.89
C ALA A 458 43.57 -4.81 19.31
N PRO A 459 43.89 -5.87 18.53
CA PRO A 459 44.22 -5.96 17.10
C PRO A 459 43.38 -7.01 16.33
N SER A 460 43.56 -7.00 15.01
CA SER A 460 43.20 -8.05 14.07
C SER A 460 43.84 -9.41 14.43
N HIS A 461 43.01 -10.46 14.55
CA HIS A 461 43.43 -11.84 14.36
C HIS A 461 42.47 -12.56 13.39
N SER A 462 43.06 -13.02 12.29
CA SER A 462 42.55 -13.99 11.34
C SER A 462 42.44 -15.37 11.99
N ALA A 463 41.26 -15.97 11.94
CA ALA A 463 41.08 -17.42 12.04
C ALA A 463 39.91 -17.82 11.13
N GLU A 464 40.20 -18.71 10.19
CA GLU A 464 39.23 -19.45 9.41
C GLU A 464 38.42 -20.34 10.37
N GLU A 465 37.09 -20.25 10.32
CA GLU A 465 36.22 -21.22 10.97
C GLU A 465 35.05 -21.54 10.03
N GLU A 466 34.97 -22.82 9.64
CA GLU A 466 33.92 -23.41 8.82
C GLU A 466 32.55 -23.21 9.49
N ALA A 467 31.66 -22.45 8.85
CA ALA A 467 30.29 -22.32 9.29
C ALA A 467 29.46 -23.54 8.87
N VAL A 468 29.24 -24.45 9.82
CA VAL A 468 28.12 -25.39 9.85
C VAL A 468 26.81 -24.58 9.81
N PRO A 469 25.81 -24.91 8.97
CA PRO A 469 24.57 -24.15 8.89
C PRO A 469 23.73 -24.38 10.15
N THR A 470 23.72 -23.41 11.05
CA THR A 470 22.77 -23.34 12.16
C THR A 470 21.36 -23.02 11.60
N PRO A 471 20.31 -23.74 12.03
CA PRO A 471 18.95 -23.42 11.64
C PRO A 471 18.56 -22.08 12.26
N LEU A 472 18.26 -21.11 11.40
CA LEU A 472 17.73 -19.80 11.80
C LEU A 472 16.44 -20.02 12.60
N HIS A 473 16.46 -19.64 13.88
CA HIS A 473 15.23 -19.44 14.64
C HIS A 473 14.38 -18.38 13.94
N GLU A 474 13.09 -18.69 13.76
CA GLU A 474 12.08 -17.76 13.28
C GLU A 474 12.06 -16.52 14.19
N LEU A 475 12.67 -15.45 13.72
CA LEU A 475 12.45 -14.11 14.25
C LEU A 475 10.96 -13.79 14.09
N ALA A 476 10.33 -13.30 15.16
CA ALA A 476 8.91 -13.01 15.22
C ALA A 476 8.46 -12.17 14.02
N ALA A 477 7.34 -12.56 13.40
CA ALA A 477 6.86 -12.07 12.11
C ALA A 477 6.49 -10.57 12.03
N ASN A 478 6.74 -9.78 13.07
CA ASN A 478 6.30 -8.39 13.19
C ASN A 478 7.32 -7.32 12.77
N ASP A 479 8.61 -7.65 12.64
CA ASP A 479 9.65 -6.60 12.44
C ASP A 479 10.13 -6.41 11.00
N THR A 480 9.55 -7.12 10.03
CA THR A 480 9.90 -6.97 8.61
C THR A 480 8.84 -6.20 7.83
N PRO A 481 9.21 -5.15 7.07
CA PRO A 481 8.25 -4.44 6.24
C PRO A 481 7.65 -5.40 5.20
N PHE A 482 6.37 -5.24 4.90
CA PHE A 482 5.59 -6.17 4.08
C PHE A 482 6.22 -6.50 2.72
N GLY A 483 6.91 -5.53 2.10
CA GLY A 483 7.63 -5.73 0.85
C GLY A 483 8.75 -6.76 0.94
N ASP A 484 9.46 -6.80 2.07
CA ASP A 484 10.56 -7.76 2.30
C ASP A 484 10.02 -9.15 2.64
N ARG A 485 8.87 -9.25 3.31
CA ARG A 485 8.16 -10.53 3.53
C ARG A 485 7.70 -11.16 2.22
N ILE A 486 7.12 -10.36 1.32
CA ILE A 486 6.75 -10.85 -0.01
C ILE A 486 7.99 -11.31 -0.75
N ARG A 487 9.08 -10.53 -0.71
CA ARG A 487 10.33 -10.89 -1.37
C ARG A 487 10.92 -12.18 -0.83
N ALA A 488 10.93 -12.36 0.50
CA ALA A 488 11.39 -13.58 1.15
C ALA A 488 10.52 -14.79 0.78
N MET A 489 9.19 -14.65 0.78
CA MET A 489 8.28 -15.72 0.35
C MET A 489 8.42 -16.07 -1.14
N LEU A 490 8.65 -15.08 -2.00
CA LEU A 490 8.89 -15.30 -3.43
C LEU A 490 10.25 -15.96 -3.70
N MET A 491 11.28 -15.64 -2.91
CA MET A 491 12.58 -16.28 -3.00
C MET A 491 12.55 -17.71 -2.45
N ALA A 492 11.82 -17.94 -1.35
CA ALA A 492 11.65 -19.26 -0.74
C ALA A 492 10.87 -20.23 -1.64
N ASN A 493 9.90 -19.73 -2.41
CA ASN A 493 9.11 -20.53 -3.34
C ASN A 493 9.57 -20.44 -4.80
N ARG A 494 10.82 -20.03 -5.05
CA ARG A 494 11.35 -19.93 -6.42
C ARG A 494 11.52 -21.33 -7.03
N ILE A 495 10.75 -21.61 -8.07
CA ILE A 495 10.96 -22.79 -8.94
C ILE A 495 12.22 -22.54 -9.77
N PRO A 496 13.24 -23.42 -9.75
CA PRO A 496 14.42 -23.29 -10.59
C PRO A 496 14.02 -23.36 -12.07
N GLU A 497 14.56 -22.45 -12.90
CA GLU A 497 14.17 -22.25 -14.31
C GLU A 497 14.29 -23.49 -15.22
N ARG A 498 14.89 -24.59 -14.75
CA ARG A 498 15.01 -25.83 -15.50
C ARG A 498 13.71 -26.63 -15.64
N ASP A 499 12.72 -26.38 -14.77
CA ASP A 499 11.49 -27.20 -14.68
C ASP A 499 10.19 -26.43 -14.97
N ALA A 500 10.27 -25.18 -15.47
CA ALA A 500 9.08 -24.37 -15.75
C ALA A 500 8.66 -24.47 -17.22
N ASP A 501 7.67 -25.33 -17.50
CA ASP A 501 6.99 -25.41 -18.80
C ASP A 501 6.06 -24.17 -18.97
N LEU A 502 6.67 -23.04 -19.36
CA LEU A 502 5.97 -21.78 -19.53
C LEU A 502 5.28 -21.74 -20.90
N PRO A 503 3.99 -21.31 -20.98
CA PRO A 503 3.30 -21.11 -22.25
C PRO A 503 4.09 -20.17 -23.18
N PRO A 504 4.09 -20.42 -24.51
CA PRO A 504 5.02 -19.78 -25.45
C PRO A 504 4.89 -18.25 -25.52
N LEU A 505 3.71 -17.71 -25.25
CA LEU A 505 3.47 -16.26 -25.25
C LEU A 505 4.08 -15.57 -24.02
N VAL A 506 4.12 -16.25 -22.87
CA VAL A 506 4.74 -15.75 -21.64
C VAL A 506 6.26 -15.82 -21.76
N ALA A 507 6.78 -16.92 -22.33
CA ALA A 507 8.20 -17.03 -22.65
C ALA A 507 8.67 -15.94 -23.63
N ALA A 508 7.89 -15.65 -24.68
CA ALA A 508 8.19 -14.59 -25.64
C ALA A 508 8.13 -13.19 -25.01
N ALA A 509 7.17 -12.92 -24.11
CA ALA A 509 7.07 -11.65 -23.40
C ALA A 509 8.27 -11.42 -22.46
N ILE A 510 8.69 -12.46 -21.74
CA ILE A 510 9.87 -12.41 -20.85
C ILE A 510 11.15 -12.22 -21.66
N ALA A 511 11.30 -12.90 -22.80
CA ALA A 511 12.43 -12.72 -23.69
C ALA A 511 12.51 -11.28 -24.27
N LYS A 512 11.35 -10.70 -24.63
CA LYS A 512 11.26 -9.31 -25.09
C LYS A 512 11.57 -8.30 -23.98
N GLN A 513 11.22 -8.60 -22.73
CA GLN A 513 11.58 -7.77 -21.58
C GLN A 513 13.09 -7.84 -21.31
N ARG A 514 13.71 -9.02 -21.40
CA ARG A 514 15.15 -9.24 -21.20
C ARG A 514 16.00 -8.47 -22.20
N THR A 515 15.64 -8.49 -23.48
CA THR A 515 16.35 -7.71 -24.52
C THR A 515 16.28 -6.20 -24.26
N LYS A 516 15.14 -5.71 -23.77
CA LYS A 516 14.98 -4.29 -23.41
C LYS A 516 15.79 -3.88 -22.17
N VAL A 517 15.96 -4.79 -21.21
CA VAL A 517 16.80 -4.54 -20.01
C VAL A 517 18.28 -4.63 -20.33
N ALA A 518 18.68 -5.58 -21.19
CA ALA A 518 20.05 -5.69 -21.68
C ALA A 518 20.49 -4.43 -22.45
N GLY A 519 19.65 -3.93 -23.36
CA GLY A 519 19.95 -2.68 -24.10
C GLY A 519 20.13 -1.47 -23.17
N ARG A 520 19.33 -1.35 -22.10
CA ARG A 520 19.51 -0.27 -21.10
C ARG A 520 20.81 -0.40 -20.29
N GLN A 521 21.29 -1.62 -20.06
CA GLN A 521 22.57 -1.83 -19.38
C GLN A 521 23.76 -1.51 -20.30
N GLU A 522 23.64 -1.83 -21.59
CA GLU A 522 24.63 -1.42 -22.59
C GLU A 522 24.68 0.11 -22.75
N GLU A 523 23.54 0.78 -22.85
CA GLU A 523 23.46 2.26 -22.86
C GLU A 523 24.09 2.87 -21.59
N ALA A 524 23.86 2.26 -20.42
CA ALA A 524 24.45 2.73 -19.16
C ALA A 524 25.97 2.52 -19.10
N LEU A 525 26.50 1.48 -19.77
CA LEU A 525 27.93 1.24 -19.88
C LEU A 525 28.59 2.19 -20.89
N GLU A 526 27.92 2.50 -21.99
CA GLU A 526 28.35 3.54 -22.96
C GLU A 526 28.40 4.92 -22.31
N LEU A 527 27.34 5.32 -21.60
CA LEU A 527 27.32 6.58 -20.82
C LEU A 527 28.46 6.66 -19.80
N ARG A 528 28.85 5.53 -19.17
CA ARG A 528 29.99 5.51 -18.24
C ARG A 528 31.33 5.65 -18.95
N ARG A 529 31.48 5.11 -20.17
CA ARG A 529 32.68 5.29 -20.99
C ARG A 529 32.79 6.72 -21.49
N ASP A 530 31.69 7.31 -21.97
CA ASP A 530 31.65 8.70 -22.43
C ASP A 530 31.99 9.67 -21.29
N MET A 531 31.48 9.41 -20.08
CA MET A 531 31.81 10.19 -18.89
C MET A 531 33.28 10.04 -18.47
N ALA A 532 33.90 8.89 -18.71
CA ALA A 532 35.33 8.70 -18.46
C ALA A 532 36.19 9.45 -19.49
N GLU A 533 35.83 9.40 -20.78
CA GLU A 533 36.51 10.13 -21.86
C GLU A 533 36.38 11.66 -21.67
N LEU A 534 35.22 12.14 -21.23
CA LEU A 534 35.04 13.56 -20.89
C LEU A 534 35.93 13.99 -19.72
N ARG A 535 36.06 13.16 -18.68
CA ARG A 535 36.96 13.45 -17.55
C ARG A 535 38.42 13.51 -18.00
N GLU A 536 38.85 12.60 -18.87
CA GLU A 536 40.22 12.59 -19.40
C GLU A 536 40.48 13.82 -20.28
N ARG A 537 39.51 14.21 -21.13
CA ARG A 537 39.60 15.46 -21.92
C ARG A 537 39.69 16.70 -21.04
N VAL A 538 38.87 16.79 -19.99
CA VAL A 538 38.92 17.91 -19.04
C VAL A 538 40.26 17.96 -18.30
N GLN A 539 40.80 16.82 -17.88
CA GLN A 539 42.12 16.74 -17.25
C GLN A 539 43.24 17.14 -18.23
N SER A 540 43.17 16.70 -19.49
CA SER A 540 44.15 17.09 -20.51
C SER A 540 44.12 18.58 -20.84
N TYR A 541 42.93 19.21 -20.84
CA TYR A 541 42.77 20.65 -21.01
C TYR A 541 43.27 21.42 -19.79
N ALA A 542 43.01 20.92 -18.58
CA ALA A 542 43.54 21.51 -17.34
C ALA A 542 45.08 21.45 -17.31
N ALA A 543 45.67 20.32 -17.72
CA ALA A 543 47.12 20.16 -17.82
C ALA A 543 47.76 21.06 -18.89
N ARG A 544 47.14 21.20 -20.07
CA ARG A 544 47.61 22.13 -21.12
C ARG A 544 47.53 23.58 -20.68
N ARG A 545 46.47 23.97 -19.95
CA ARG A 545 46.32 25.32 -19.40
C ARG A 545 47.36 25.63 -18.31
N ALA A 546 47.71 24.63 -17.49
CA ALA A 546 48.78 24.75 -16.50
C ALA A 546 50.19 24.84 -17.15
N ALA A 547 50.37 24.23 -18.34
CA ALA A 547 51.62 24.30 -19.09
C ALA A 547 51.77 25.58 -19.94
N SER A 548 50.68 26.20 -20.39
CA SER A 548 50.69 27.46 -21.16
C SER A 548 50.69 28.72 -20.29
N GLY A 549 50.71 28.57 -18.96
CA GLY A 549 50.68 29.66 -17.98
C GLY A 549 52.02 29.91 -17.28
N ARG A 550 53.14 29.47 -17.87
CA ARG A 550 54.50 29.78 -17.41
C ARG A 550 55.26 30.58 -18.46
#